data_AF-A0A2X5PWT0-F1
#
_entry.id   AF-A0A2X5PWT0-F1
#
_cell.length_a   1.000
_cell.length_b   1.000
_cell.length_c   1.000
_cell.angle_alpha   90.00
_cell.angle_beta   90.00
_cell.angle_gamma   90.00
#
_symmetry.space_group_name_H-M   'P 1'
#
loop_
_entity.id
_entity.type
_entity.pdbx_description
1 polymer ?
#
loop_
_entity_poly.entity_id
_entity_poly.type
_entity_poly.pdbx_seq_one_letter_code
_entity_poly.pdbx_strand_id
1 'polypeptide(L)'
;MLSVPEFDHLLSWMSFTPAQLVQAGFSPVRSAAMVRQFLQARQLPAIRWLQALGVPVPRQAARHLRSEELTALSARSLADWQSLPGIGAERARGISARLQDARFRVLLTFLQQQMAKIPQTTVRQRGDSE
;
A
#
# COMPACT_ATOMS: atom_id res chain seq x y z
N MET A 1 6.92 6.76 29.53
CA MET A 1 7.32 5.40 29.11
C MET A 1 7.16 5.32 27.61
N LEU A 2 8.24 5.10 26.85
CA LEU A 2 8.14 4.82 25.42
C LEU A 2 7.90 3.32 25.29
N SER A 3 6.71 2.92 24.84
CA SER A 3 6.35 1.52 24.62
C SER A 3 7.23 0.92 23.53
N VAL A 4 7.78 -0.26 23.79
CA VAL A 4 8.45 -1.07 22.75
C VAL A 4 7.39 -1.38 21.69
N PRO A 5 7.63 -1.07 20.41
CA PRO A 5 6.64 -1.34 19.39
C PRO A 5 6.49 -2.84 19.15
N GLU A 6 5.27 -3.36 19.19
CA GLU A 6 4.98 -4.76 18.89
C GLU A 6 5.09 -5.01 17.37
N PHE A 7 5.83 -6.07 17.01
CA PHE A 7 6.05 -6.51 15.63
C PHE A 7 5.00 -7.57 15.22
N ASP A 8 3.73 -7.19 15.22
CA ASP A 8 2.63 -8.14 14.96
C ASP A 8 2.62 -8.71 13.54
N HIS A 9 3.11 -7.93 12.56
CA HIS A 9 3.13 -8.34 11.17
C HIS A 9 4.22 -7.63 10.36
N LEU A 10 4.45 -8.10 9.12
CA LEU A 10 5.49 -7.57 8.23
C LEU A 10 5.42 -6.06 8.05
N LEU A 11 4.25 -5.40 8.13
CA LEU A 11 4.14 -3.96 7.92
C LEU A 11 4.27 -3.13 9.21
N SER A 12 4.43 -3.73 10.40
CA SER A 12 4.40 -3.00 11.68
C SER A 12 5.49 -1.93 11.76
N TRP A 13 6.65 -2.20 11.16
CA TRP A 13 7.78 -1.25 11.09
C TRP A 13 7.45 0.06 10.35
N MET A 14 6.40 0.09 9.52
CA MET A 14 5.95 1.30 8.84
C MET A 14 5.40 2.37 9.80
N SER A 15 5.03 1.97 11.01
CA SER A 15 4.47 2.86 12.03
C SER A 15 5.52 3.43 12.99
N PHE A 16 6.78 2.98 12.90
CA PHE A 16 7.80 3.30 13.89
C PHE A 16 8.54 4.60 13.56
N THR A 17 8.83 5.35 14.62
CA THR A 17 9.74 6.49 14.54
C THR A 17 11.19 6.03 14.49
N PRO A 18 12.14 6.86 14.00
CA PRO A 18 13.56 6.52 14.05
C PRO A 18 14.05 6.17 15.47
N ALA A 19 13.52 6.86 16.50
CA ALA A 19 13.86 6.60 17.89
C ALA A 19 13.39 5.22 18.36
N GLN A 20 12.18 4.80 17.97
CA GLN A 20 11.67 3.46 18.26
C GLN A 20 12.47 2.36 17.52
N LEU A 21 12.92 2.63 16.29
CA LEU A 21 13.81 1.70 15.59
C LEU A 21 15.18 1.59 16.28
N VAL A 22 15.73 2.69 16.81
CA VAL A 22 16.97 2.62 17.60
C VAL A 22 16.79 1.77 18.86
N GLN A 23 15.66 1.93 19.56
CA GLN A 23 15.34 1.10 20.73
C GLN A 23 15.15 -0.39 20.37
N ALA A 24 14.67 -0.68 19.16
CA ALA A 24 14.58 -2.04 18.63
C ALA A 24 15.93 -2.62 18.14
N GLY A 25 17.05 -1.92 18.36
CA GLY A 25 18.41 -2.40 18.06
C GLY A 25 18.98 -1.98 16.70
N PHE A 26 18.31 -1.08 15.96
CA PHE A 26 18.84 -0.55 14.71
C PHE A 26 19.79 0.64 14.95
N SER A 27 20.82 0.78 14.09
CA SER A 27 21.70 1.96 14.12
C SER A 27 20.92 3.25 13.86
N PRO A 28 21.19 4.37 14.56
CA PRO A 28 20.51 5.65 14.33
C PRO A 28 20.50 6.11 12.87
N VAL A 29 21.64 5.96 12.18
CA VAL A 29 21.79 6.34 10.77
C VAL A 29 20.91 5.46 9.88
N ARG A 30 20.88 4.14 10.15
CA ARG A 30 20.04 3.19 9.40
C ARG A 30 18.55 3.41 9.68
N SER A 31 18.17 3.66 10.93
CA SER A 31 16.80 3.98 11.32
C SER A 31 16.28 5.22 10.58
N ALA A 32 17.06 6.30 10.53
CA ALA A 32 16.70 7.50 9.78
C ALA A 32 16.60 7.24 8.27
N ALA A 33 17.53 6.47 7.69
CA ALA A 33 17.49 6.12 6.27
C ALA A 33 16.27 5.26 5.91
N MET A 34 15.94 4.27 6.75
CA MET A 34 14.77 3.40 6.57
C MET A 34 13.46 4.19 6.60
N VAL A 35 13.29 5.10 7.57
CA VAL A 35 12.09 5.95 7.65
C VAL A 35 11.97 6.86 6.42
N ARG A 36 13.08 7.42 5.90
CA ARG A 36 13.06 8.21 4.66
C ARG A 36 12.65 7.36 3.45
N GLN A 37 13.24 6.18 3.28
CA GLN A 37 12.90 5.27 2.20
C GLN A 37 11.41 4.88 2.24
N PHE A 38 10.87 4.72 3.43
CA PHE A 38 9.47 4.42 3.64
C PHE A 38 8.54 5.56 3.19
N LEU A 39 8.86 6.79 3.59
CA LEU A 39 8.11 7.97 3.15
C LEU A 39 8.11 8.11 1.61
N GLN A 40 9.20 7.75 0.95
CA GLN A 40 9.26 7.70 -0.52
C GLN A 40 8.39 6.58 -1.10
N ALA A 41 8.46 5.36 -0.52
CA ALA A 41 7.65 4.24 -0.98
C ALA A 41 6.14 4.52 -0.91
N ARG A 42 5.69 5.29 0.10
CA ARG A 42 4.28 5.70 0.23
C ARG A 42 3.78 6.59 -0.91
N GLN A 43 4.67 7.24 -1.65
CA GLN A 43 4.31 8.05 -2.83
C GLN A 43 4.14 7.20 -4.10
N LEU A 44 4.47 5.91 -4.04
CA LEU A 44 4.24 5.00 -5.16
C LEU A 44 2.74 4.72 -5.34
N PRO A 45 2.27 4.49 -6.58
CA PRO A 45 0.88 4.13 -6.85
C PRO A 45 0.40 2.96 -5.97
N ALA A 46 -0.80 3.06 -5.41
CA ALA A 46 -1.35 2.05 -4.50
C ALA A 46 -1.34 0.63 -5.10
N ILE A 47 -1.54 0.51 -6.41
CA ILE A 47 -1.49 -0.78 -7.11
C ILE A 47 -0.12 -1.49 -6.98
N ARG A 48 0.98 -0.75 -6.84
CA ARG A 48 2.32 -1.34 -6.60
C ARG A 48 2.40 -2.02 -5.25
N TRP A 49 1.69 -1.51 -4.26
CA TRP A 49 1.64 -2.11 -2.94
C TRP A 49 0.83 -3.42 -2.96
N LEU A 50 -0.30 -3.47 -3.67
CA LEU A 50 -1.02 -4.73 -3.87
C LEU A 50 -0.16 -5.80 -4.56
N GLN A 51 0.60 -5.40 -5.60
CA GLN A 51 1.54 -6.29 -6.27
C GLN A 51 2.65 -6.78 -5.35
N ALA A 52 3.24 -5.88 -4.55
CA ALA A 52 4.29 -6.22 -3.58
C ALA A 52 3.78 -7.17 -2.47
N LEU A 53 2.51 -7.05 -2.10
CA LEU A 53 1.85 -7.97 -1.15
C LEU A 53 1.42 -9.29 -1.81
N GLY A 54 1.73 -9.51 -3.09
CA GLY A 54 1.50 -10.78 -3.80
C GLY A 54 0.16 -10.89 -4.51
N VAL A 55 -0.54 -9.77 -4.77
CA VAL A 55 -1.70 -9.76 -5.67
C VAL A 55 -1.21 -9.79 -7.13
N PRO A 56 -1.59 -10.81 -7.93
CA PRO A 56 -1.03 -11.01 -9.27
C PRO A 56 -1.71 -10.11 -10.32
N VAL A 57 -1.54 -8.79 -10.20
CA VAL A 57 -2.08 -7.82 -11.17
C VAL A 57 -1.13 -7.69 -12.36
N PRO A 58 -1.56 -8.00 -13.60
CA PRO A 58 -0.74 -7.87 -14.80
C PRO A 58 -0.29 -6.42 -15.04
N ARG A 59 0.88 -6.26 -15.68
CA ARG A 59 1.43 -4.92 -15.98
C ARG A 59 0.46 -4.04 -16.79
N GLN A 60 -0.30 -4.63 -17.72
CA GLN A 60 -1.24 -3.89 -18.54
C GLN A 60 -2.39 -3.33 -17.68
N ALA A 61 -3.09 -4.20 -16.93
CA ALA A 61 -4.10 -3.78 -15.95
C ALA A 61 -3.56 -2.74 -14.95
N ALA A 62 -2.36 -2.95 -14.39
CA ALA A 62 -1.77 -2.02 -13.42
C ALA A 62 -1.53 -0.60 -13.96
N ARG A 63 -1.42 -0.41 -15.29
CA ARG A 63 -1.33 0.93 -15.90
C ARG A 63 -2.65 1.70 -15.81
N HIS A 64 -3.79 1.01 -15.87
CA HIS A 64 -5.12 1.63 -15.76
C HIS A 64 -5.47 2.00 -14.32
N LEU A 65 -4.80 1.36 -13.34
CA LEU A 65 -5.11 1.48 -11.92
C LEU A 65 -4.19 2.45 -11.15
N ARG A 66 -3.33 3.20 -11.86
CA ARG A 66 -2.25 3.97 -11.21
C ARG A 66 -2.72 5.13 -10.35
N SER A 67 -3.86 5.71 -10.68
CA SER A 67 -4.47 6.82 -9.96
C SER A 67 -5.49 6.36 -8.91
N GLU A 68 -5.72 5.06 -8.77
CA GLU A 68 -6.71 4.57 -7.82
C GLU A 68 -6.12 4.41 -6.43
N GLU A 69 -6.92 4.84 -5.45
CA GLU A 69 -6.64 4.66 -4.04
C GLU A 69 -6.76 3.19 -3.63
N LEU A 70 -6.00 2.80 -2.61
CA LEU A 70 -5.97 1.41 -2.13
C LEU A 70 -7.36 0.91 -1.69
N THR A 71 -8.18 1.79 -1.13
CA THR A 71 -9.57 1.48 -0.75
C THR A 71 -10.43 1.12 -1.95
N ALA A 72 -10.34 1.90 -3.04
CA ALA A 72 -11.09 1.63 -4.28
C ALA A 72 -10.63 0.31 -4.92
N LEU A 73 -9.32 0.07 -4.99
CA LEU A 73 -8.76 -1.18 -5.51
C LEU A 73 -9.24 -2.40 -4.72
N SER A 74 -9.30 -2.29 -3.40
CA SER A 74 -9.75 -3.39 -2.54
C SER A 74 -11.25 -3.68 -2.61
N ALA A 75 -12.06 -2.69 -2.99
CA ALA A 75 -13.52 -2.80 -3.07
C ALA A 75 -14.02 -3.29 -4.44
N ARG A 76 -13.14 -3.36 -5.45
CA ARG A 76 -13.49 -3.83 -6.79
C ARG A 76 -14.12 -5.21 -6.75
N SER A 77 -15.23 -5.36 -7.46
CA SER A 77 -15.89 -6.64 -7.65
C SER A 77 -15.05 -7.56 -8.55
N LEU A 78 -15.41 -8.84 -8.58
CA LEU A 78 -14.81 -9.80 -9.52
C LEU A 78 -14.97 -9.33 -10.98
N ALA A 79 -16.14 -8.78 -11.33
CA ALA A 79 -16.41 -8.27 -12.68
C ALA A 79 -15.53 -7.05 -13.01
N ASP A 80 -15.31 -6.16 -12.04
CA ASP A 80 -14.43 -5.00 -12.20
C ASP A 80 -12.96 -5.40 -12.39
N TRP A 81 -12.54 -6.51 -11.78
CA TRP A 81 -11.22 -7.07 -12.01
C TRP A 81 -11.12 -7.71 -13.40
N GLN A 82 -12.15 -8.47 -13.81
CA GLN A 82 -12.18 -9.16 -15.10
C GLN A 82 -12.31 -8.22 -16.30
N SER A 83 -12.85 -7.00 -16.12
CA SER A 83 -12.95 -6.00 -17.19
C SER A 83 -11.60 -5.38 -17.57
N LEU A 84 -10.57 -5.56 -16.75
CA LEU A 84 -9.24 -4.99 -16.99
C LEU A 84 -8.44 -5.82 -18.01
N PRO A 85 -7.64 -5.16 -18.85
CA PRO A 85 -6.89 -5.83 -19.90
C PRO A 85 -5.86 -6.82 -19.32
N GLY A 86 -5.92 -8.05 -19.82
CA GLY A 86 -5.07 -9.14 -19.37
C GLY A 86 -5.54 -9.84 -18.08
N ILE A 87 -6.75 -9.54 -17.57
CA ILE A 87 -7.34 -10.26 -16.43
C ILE A 87 -8.53 -11.08 -16.91
N GLY A 88 -8.30 -12.39 -17.12
CA GLY A 88 -9.39 -13.34 -17.38
C GLY A 88 -10.09 -13.80 -16.10
N ALA A 89 -11.17 -14.57 -16.23
CA ALA A 89 -12.01 -15.02 -15.12
C ALA A 89 -11.23 -15.72 -13.99
N GLU A 90 -10.30 -16.62 -14.31
CA GLU A 90 -9.44 -17.30 -13.32
C GLU A 90 -8.61 -16.30 -12.49
N ARG A 91 -7.99 -15.34 -13.17
CA ARG A 91 -7.15 -14.34 -12.51
C ARG A 91 -7.99 -13.37 -11.68
N ALA A 92 -9.16 -12.98 -12.18
CA ALA A 92 -10.12 -12.16 -11.42
C ALA A 92 -10.54 -12.88 -10.13
N ARG A 93 -10.90 -14.17 -10.22
CA ARG A 93 -11.20 -15.00 -9.04
C ARG A 93 -10.03 -15.07 -8.06
N GLY A 94 -8.81 -15.31 -8.55
CA GLY A 94 -7.62 -15.35 -7.70
C GLY A 94 -7.32 -14.02 -7.00
N ILE A 95 -7.49 -12.90 -7.70
CA ILE A 95 -7.34 -11.56 -7.11
C ILE A 95 -8.42 -11.34 -6.04
N SER A 96 -9.70 -11.54 -6.37
CA SER A 96 -10.80 -11.37 -5.42
C SER A 96 -10.65 -12.26 -4.19
N ALA A 97 -10.30 -13.53 -4.36
CA ALA A 97 -10.07 -14.47 -3.26
C ALA A 97 -8.94 -13.99 -2.33
N ARG A 98 -7.82 -13.52 -2.88
CA ARG A 98 -6.72 -12.98 -2.07
C ARG A 98 -7.11 -11.72 -1.32
N LEU A 99 -7.87 -10.81 -1.94
CA LEU A 99 -8.35 -9.59 -1.28
C LEU A 99 -9.37 -9.89 -0.17
N GLN A 100 -10.07 -11.01 -0.24
CA GLN A 100 -11.04 -11.47 0.76
C GLN A 100 -10.41 -12.33 1.87
N ASP A 101 -9.22 -12.89 1.66
CA ASP A 101 -8.51 -13.71 2.64
C ASP A 101 -8.30 -12.95 3.97
N ALA A 102 -8.69 -13.56 5.08
CA ALA A 102 -8.73 -12.90 6.38
C ALA A 102 -7.35 -12.41 6.84
N ARG A 103 -6.28 -13.19 6.60
CA ARG A 103 -4.92 -12.79 6.97
C ARG A 103 -4.42 -11.67 6.08
N PHE A 104 -4.70 -11.74 4.78
CA PHE A 104 -4.37 -10.67 3.86
C PHE A 104 -5.08 -9.36 4.22
N ARG A 105 -6.35 -9.44 4.65
CA ARG A 105 -7.13 -8.28 5.07
C ARG A 105 -6.52 -7.53 6.26
N VAL A 106 -5.88 -8.21 7.21
CA VAL A 106 -5.16 -7.54 8.30
C VAL A 106 -4.07 -6.60 7.75
N LEU A 107 -3.24 -7.11 6.82
CA LEU A 107 -2.18 -6.32 6.19
C LEU A 107 -2.76 -5.19 5.34
N LEU A 108 -3.84 -5.46 4.60
CA LEU A 108 -4.49 -4.49 3.73
C LEU A 108 -5.10 -3.34 4.53
N THR A 109 -5.81 -3.65 5.63
CA THR A 109 -6.38 -2.64 6.53
C THR A 109 -5.29 -1.81 7.19
N PHE A 110 -4.21 -2.43 7.67
CA PHE A 110 -3.07 -1.68 8.21
C PHE A 110 -2.49 -0.74 7.15
N LEU A 111 -2.25 -1.24 5.94
CA LEU A 111 -1.70 -0.43 4.84
C LEU A 111 -2.63 0.74 4.47
N GLN A 112 -3.94 0.53 4.40
CA GLN A 112 -4.93 1.59 4.17
C GLN A 112 -4.86 2.68 5.24
N GLN A 113 -4.81 2.30 6.52
CA GLN A 113 -4.67 3.26 7.62
C GLN A 113 -3.35 4.02 7.54
N GLN A 114 -2.26 3.36 7.15
CA GLN A 114 -0.99 4.05 6.94
C GLN A 114 -1.09 5.02 5.77
N MET A 115 -1.67 4.66 4.63
CA MET A 115 -1.78 5.56 3.48
C MET A 115 -2.72 6.76 3.74
N ALA A 116 -3.78 6.57 4.53
CA ALA A 116 -4.71 7.65 4.90
C ALA A 116 -4.08 8.75 5.79
N LYS A 117 -2.98 8.44 6.49
CA LYS A 117 -2.26 9.39 7.36
C LYS A 117 -1.38 10.39 6.61
N ILE A 118 -1.32 10.35 5.28
CA ILE A 118 -0.61 11.35 4.48
C ILE A 118 -1.63 12.42 4.10
N PRO A 119 -1.40 13.71 4.41
CA PRO A 119 -2.18 14.76 3.76
C PRO A 119 -1.93 14.64 2.26
N GLN A 120 -2.96 14.25 1.51
CA GLN A 120 -2.94 14.33 0.05
C GLN A 120 -2.66 15.79 -0.27
N THR A 121 -1.42 16.11 -0.61
CA THR A 121 -1.07 17.45 -1.06
C THR A 121 -1.77 17.58 -2.40
N THR A 122 -2.91 18.28 -2.36
CA THR A 122 -3.81 18.56 -3.46
C THR A 122 -3.02 18.92 -4.71
N VAL A 123 -2.82 17.96 -5.61
CA VAL A 123 -2.61 18.24 -7.03
C VAL A 123 -4.02 18.38 -7.62
N ARG A 124 -4.69 19.47 -7.25
CA ARG A 124 -5.77 20.06 -8.04
C ARG A 124 -5.41 21.54 -8.18
N GLN A 125 -5.50 22.02 -9.42
CA GLN A 125 -5.22 23.38 -9.88
C GLN A 125 -3.76 23.69 -10.26
N ARG A 126 -3.35 23.17 -11.41
CA ARG A 126 -2.65 23.99 -12.41
C ARG A 126 -3.22 23.67 -13.77
N GLY A 127 -4.27 24.40 -14.12
CA GLY A 127 -5.00 24.30 -15.36
C GLY A 127 -6.14 25.30 -15.32
N ASP A 128 -5.81 26.55 -14.98
CA ASP A 128 -6.63 27.75 -15.14
C ASP A 128 -5.65 28.93 -15.04
N SER A 129 -4.95 29.23 -16.14
CA SER A 129 -4.28 30.50 -16.45
C SER A 129 -3.71 30.39 -17.86
N GLU A 130 -4.53 30.65 -18.88
CA GLU A 130 -4.38 31.76 -19.84
C GLU A 130 -5.44 31.64 -20.96
#